data_AF-A0A924BIY5-F1
#
_entry.id   AF-A0A924BIY5-F1
#
_cell.length_a   1.000
_cell.length_b   1.000
_cell.length_c   1.000
_cell.angle_alpha   90.00
_cell.angle_beta   90.00
_cell.angle_gamma   90.00
#
_symmetry.space_group_name_H-M   'P 1'
#
loop_
_entity.id
_entity.type
_entity.pdbx_description
1 polymer ?
#
loop_
_entity_poly.entity_id
_entity_poly.type
_entity_poly.pdbx_seq_one_letter_code
_entity_poly.pdbx_strand_id
1 'polypeptide(L)' 'TKSFLDDISGIGSVRKKKLMETFGSMDKISKASLNDLVNIGKLPKNIAEELHTKFAESRT' A
#
# COMPACT_ATOMS: atom_id res chain seq x y z
N THR A 1 -18.07 -3.66 -2.90
CA THR A 1 -17.28 -3.76 -1.66
C THR A 1 -16.08 -2.85 -1.80
N LYS A 2 -16.08 -1.67 -1.17
CA LYS A 2 -14.96 -0.72 -1.27
C LYS A 2 -13.81 -1.23 -0.39
N SER A 3 -12.70 -1.61 -1.01
CA SER A 3 -11.49 -2.02 -0.30
C SER A 3 -10.73 -0.77 0.11
N PHE A 4 -10.24 -0.71 1.35
CA PHE A 4 -9.43 0.40 1.90
C PHE A 4 -8.23 0.79 1.00
N LEU A 5 -7.72 -0.16 0.23
CA LEU A 5 -6.64 0.03 -0.74
C LEU A 5 -7.06 0.77 -2.02
N ASP A 6 -8.33 0.70 -2.40
CA ASP A 6 -8.85 1.38 -3.62
C ASP A 6 -9.18 2.86 -3.34
N ASP A 7 -9.19 3.29 -2.07
CA ASP A 7 -9.35 4.69 -1.66
C ASP A 7 -8.02 5.47 -1.67
N ILE A 8 -6.89 4.80 -1.89
CA ILE A 8 -5.58 5.47 -2.01
C ILE A 8 -5.46 6.00 -3.44
N SER A 9 -5.47 7.32 -3.57
CA SER A 9 -5.35 7.98 -4.87
C SER A 9 -4.00 7.62 -5.50
N GLY A 10 -4.03 6.90 -6.62
CA GLY A 10 -2.83 6.42 -7.28
C GLY A 10 -2.40 4.99 -6.93
N ILE A 11 -3.08 4.25 -6.06
CA ILE A 11 -2.99 2.77 -6.03
C ILE A 11 -4.19 2.20 -6.77
N GLY A 12 -4.07 2.19 -8.09
CA GLY A 12 -5.01 1.46 -8.94
C GLY A 12 -4.79 -0.05 -8.89
N SER A 13 -5.65 -0.79 -9.59
CA SER A 13 -5.65 -2.26 -9.68
C SER A 13 -4.28 -2.84 -10.05
N VAL A 14 -3.52 -2.16 -10.91
CA VAL A 14 -2.17 -2.55 -11.33
C VAL A 14 -1.17 -2.55 -10.17
N ARG A 15 -1.15 -1.47 -9.37
CA ARG A 15 -0.24 -1.34 -8.22
C ARG A 15 -0.69 -2.23 -7.07
N LYS A 16 -2.00 -2.35 -6.84
CA LYS A 16 -2.57 -3.29 -5.87
C LYS A 16 -2.17 -4.73 -6.18
N LYS A 17 -2.26 -5.14 -7.45
CA LYS A 17 -1.83 -6.47 -7.89
C LYS A 17 -0.32 -6.67 -7.68
N LYS A 18 0.50 -5.68 -8.01
CA LYS A 18 1.95 -5.75 -7.80
C LYS A 18 2.33 -5.83 -6.32
N LEU A 19 1.68 -5.04 -5.47
CA LEU A 19 1.80 -5.12 -4.01
C LEU A 19 1.40 -6.52 -3.51
N MET A 20 0.29 -7.07 -4.00
CA MET A 20 -0.13 -8.44 -3.69
C MET A 20 0.86 -9.49 -4.17
N GLU A 21 1.46 -9.34 -5.34
CA GLU A 21 2.49 -10.28 -5.84
C GLU A 21 3.79 -10.16 -5.04
N THR A 22 4.15 -8.96 -4.60
CA THR A 22 5.42 -8.70 -3.93
C THR A 22 5.35 -9.03 -2.43
N PHE A 23 4.30 -8.56 -1.74
CA PHE A 23 4.11 -8.82 -0.32
C PHE A 23 3.31 -10.10 -0.07
N GLY A 24 2.53 -10.58 -1.02
CA GLY A 24 1.72 -11.79 -0.90
C GLY A 24 0.36 -11.59 -0.25
N SER A 25 0.21 -10.62 0.67
CA SER A 25 -1.03 -10.44 1.44
C SER A 25 -1.21 -9.01 1.94
N MET A 26 -2.47 -8.63 2.17
CA MET A 26 -2.83 -7.30 2.68
C MET A 26 -2.24 -7.01 4.07
N ASP A 27 -2.17 -8.02 4.95
CA ASP A 27 -1.55 -7.88 6.28
C ASP A 27 -0.06 -7.53 6.22
N LYS A 28 0.66 -8.08 5.23
CA LYS A 28 2.07 -7.75 5.04
C LYS A 28 2.21 -6.33 4.50
N ILE A 29 1.30 -5.88 3.65
CA ILE A 29 1.27 -4.50 3.15
C ILE A 29 0.99 -3.52 4.30
N SER A 30 0.05 -3.83 5.20
CA SER A 30 -0.26 -2.96 6.34
C SER A 30 0.85 -2.93 7.40
N LYS A 31 1.69 -3.97 7.45
CA LYS A 31 2.85 -4.06 8.35
C LYS A 31 4.15 -3.60 7.69
N ALA A 32 4.15 -3.40 6.38
CA ALA A 32 5.33 -2.98 5.63
C ALA A 32 5.70 -1.55 6.02
N SER A 33 7.00 -1.30 6.17
CA SER A 33 7.48 0.06 6.40
C SER A 33 7.43 0.87 5.10
N LEU A 34 7.46 2.20 5.21
CA LEU A 34 7.59 3.07 4.03
C LEU A 34 8.71 2.66 3.09
N ASN A 35 9.84 2.31 3.68
CA ASN A 35 11.01 1.89 2.93
C ASN A 35 10.78 0.57 2.17
N ASP A 36 10.02 -0.37 2.76
CA ASP A 36 9.66 -1.64 2.12
C ASP A 36 8.67 -1.41 0.98
N LEU A 37 7.69 -0.53 1.17
CA LEU A 37 6.73 -0.18 0.13
C LEU A 37 7.43 0.43 -1.10
N VAL A 38 8.47 1.25 -0.88
CA VAL A 38 9.29 1.82 -1.96
C VAL A 38 10.24 0.80 -2.58
N ASN A 39 11.03 0.10 -1.77
CA ASN A 39 12.07 -0.82 -2.26
C ASN A 39 11.51 -2.15 -2.76
N ILE A 40 10.66 -2.78 -1.96
CA ILE A 40 10.06 -4.09 -2.24
C ILE A 40 8.87 -3.89 -3.18
N GLY A 41 7.92 -3.03 -2.79
CA GLY A 41 6.73 -2.72 -3.59
C GLY A 41 7.00 -1.98 -4.91
N LYS A 42 8.23 -1.46 -5.10
CA LYS A 42 8.64 -0.62 -6.24
C LYS A 42 7.66 0.54 -6.48
N LEU A 43 7.18 1.14 -5.40
CA LEU A 43 6.29 2.29 -5.44
C LEU A 43 7.11 3.58 -5.39
N PRO A 44 6.67 4.64 -6.09
CA PRO A 44 7.22 5.96 -5.85
C PRO A 44 6.92 6.40 -4.41
N LYS A 45 7.84 7.18 -3.83
CA LYS A 45 7.80 7.59 -2.43
C LYS A 45 6.48 8.23 -2.01
N ASN A 46 5.92 9.11 -2.84
CA ASN A 46 4.60 9.73 -2.61
C ASN A 46 3.50 8.69 -2.32
N ILE A 47 3.46 7.62 -3.11
CA ILE A 47 2.40 6.61 -3.00
C ILE A 47 2.61 5.72 -1.79
N ALA A 48 3.87 5.40 -1.47
CA ALA A 48 4.19 4.67 -0.26
C ALA A 48 3.79 5.48 0.98
N GLU A 49 4.08 6.78 1.01
CA GLU A 49 3.67 7.72 2.07
C GLU A 49 2.16 7.79 2.23
N GLU A 50 1.43 7.91 1.13
CA GLU A 50 -0.03 7.98 1.14
C GLU A 50 -0.66 6.67 1.65
N LEU A 51 -0.14 5.51 1.22
CA LEU A 51 -0.61 4.21 1.71
C LEU A 51 -0.30 4.02 3.20
N HIS A 52 0.91 4.33 3.64
CA HIS A 52 1.30 4.21 5.04
C HIS A 52 0.47 5.15 5.93
N THR A 53 0.27 6.39 5.49
CA THR A 53 -0.57 7.38 6.18
C THR A 53 -2.01 6.88 6.31
N LYS A 54 -2.61 6.38 5.22
CA LYS A 54 -3.96 5.82 5.26
C LYS A 54 -4.12 4.66 6.24
N PHE A 55 -3.16 3.74 6.28
CA PHE A 55 -3.18 2.64 7.25
C PHE A 55 -3.02 3.13 8.70
N ALA A 56 -2.25 4.19 8.93
CA ALA A 56 -2.12 4.82 10.23
C ALA A 56 -3.42 5.54 10.65
N GLU A 57 -4.06 6.28 9.73
CA GLU A 57 -5.32 6.99 9.98
C GLU A 57 -6.47 6.03 10.31
N SER A 58 -6.55 4.86 9.65
CA SER A 58 -7.59 3.85 9.89
C SER A 58 -7.64 3.30 11.32
N ARG A 59 -6.60 3.51 12.13
CA ARG A 59 -6.50 3.02 13.51
C ARG A 59 -6.88 4.06 14.57
N THR A 60 -7.38 5.23 14.16
CA THR A 60 -7.85 6.31 15.05
C THR A 60 -9.36 6.36 15.07
#